data_AF-A0AAE3LYG9-F1
#
_entry.id   AF-A0AAE3LYG9-F1
#
_cell.length_a   1.000
_cell.length_b   1.000
_cell.length_c   1.000
_cell.angle_alpha   90.00
_cell.angle_beta   90.00
_cell.angle_gamma   90.00
#
_symmetry.space_group_name_H-M   'P 1'
#
loop_
_entity.id
_entity.type
_entity.pdbx_description
1 polymer ?
#
loop_
_entity_poly.entity_id
_entity_poly.type
_entity_poly.pdbx_seq_one_letter_code
_entity_poly.pdbx_strand_id
1 'polypeptide(L)' 'MIELGGGQQPAAATDLVKDVSEDTFMQDVIEASNEVPIIVDFWAAWCGPCKTLGPMLEDAVKKAGGR' A
#
# COMPACT_ATOMS: atom_id res chain seq x y z
N MET A 1 -15.26 5.28 -20.86
CA MET A 1 -14.55 5.99 -19.78
C MET A 1 -14.44 5.06 -18.58
N ILE A 2 -13.62 4.02 -18.73
CA ILE A 2 -13.17 3.09 -17.68
C ILE A 2 -11.78 2.71 -18.17
N GLU A 3 -10.74 3.25 -17.55
CA GLU A 3 -9.39 2.64 -17.58
C GLU A 3 -8.79 2.85 -16.19
N LEU A 4 -9.28 2.06 -15.23
CA LEU A 4 -8.54 1.75 -14.03
C LEU A 4 -7.37 0.88 -14.49
N GLY A 5 -6.19 1.50 -14.63
CA GLY A 5 -4.96 0.84 -15.03
C GLY A 5 -4.58 -0.24 -14.03
N GLY A 6 -5.01 -1.47 -14.33
CA GLY A 6 -4.55 -2.67 -13.66
C GLY A 6 -3.08 -2.91 -13.96
N GLY A 7 -2.22 -2.55 -13.02
CA GLY A 7 -0.88 -3.08 -12.90
C GLY A 7 -0.84 -4.04 -11.71
N GLN A 8 -1.29 -5.27 -11.92
CA GLN A 8 -1.14 -6.34 -10.93
C GLN A 8 0.34 -6.62 -10.70
N GLN A 9 0.86 -6.20 -9.54
CA GLN A 9 2.18 -6.61 -9.05
C GLN A 9 2.02 -7.90 -8.23
N PRO A 10 2.84 -8.94 -8.46
CA PRO A 10 2.60 -10.25 -7.87
C PRO A 10 2.95 -10.25 -6.38
N ALA A 11 1.97 -10.64 -5.56
CA ALA A 11 2.09 -10.78 -4.11
C ALA A 11 2.92 -12.03 -3.74
N ALA A 12 4.10 -11.82 -3.15
CA ALA A 12 4.81 -12.84 -2.38
C ALA A 12 5.86 -12.23 -1.43
N ALA A 13 5.40 -11.90 -0.23
CA ALA A 13 6.05 -11.90 1.09
C ALA A 13 4.89 -11.64 2.07
N THR A 14 5.00 -11.98 3.36
CA THR A 14 3.98 -11.63 4.39
C THR A 14 3.29 -10.32 4.04
N ASP A 15 1.96 -10.35 3.91
CA ASP A 15 1.12 -9.36 3.20
C ASP A 15 1.09 -7.99 3.92
N LEU A 16 2.27 -7.38 4.06
CA LEU A 16 2.52 -6.13 4.79
C LEU A 16 2.20 -4.90 3.94
N VAL A 17 2.04 -5.08 2.63
CA VAL A 17 1.73 -4.02 1.66
C VAL A 17 0.55 -4.50 0.86
N LYS A 18 -0.58 -3.81 0.99
CA LYS A 18 -1.82 -4.12 0.30
C LYS A 18 -2.41 -2.86 -0.33
N ASP A 19 -2.99 -3.00 -1.52
CA ASP A 19 -3.87 -1.98 -2.08
C ASP A 19 -5.19 -2.00 -1.31
N VAL A 20 -5.74 -0.81 -1.04
CA VAL A 20 -7.00 -0.63 -0.31
C VAL A 20 -7.99 0.14 -1.17
N SER A 21 -9.26 -0.21 -1.03
CA SER A 21 -10.38 0.53 -1.63
C SER A 21 -11.23 1.18 -0.54
N GLU A 22 -12.13 2.08 -0.95
CA GLU A 22 -13.09 2.71 -0.04
C GLU A 22 -13.98 1.68 0.68
N ASP A 23 -14.35 0.59 -0.01
CA ASP A 23 -15.22 -0.46 0.52
C ASP A 23 -14.62 -1.16 1.75
N THR A 24 -13.29 -1.34 1.79
CA THR A 24 -12.62 -2.06 2.87
C THR A 24 -11.84 -1.17 3.82
N PHE A 25 -11.69 0.14 3.52
CA PHE A 25 -10.81 1.05 4.24
C PHE A 25 -11.03 1.06 5.76
N MET A 26 -12.29 0.98 6.21
CA MET A 26 -12.62 0.97 7.64
C MET A 26 -12.00 -0.24 8.36
N GLN A 27 -12.17 -1.43 7.82
CA GLN A 27 -11.61 -2.65 8.38
C GLN A 27 -10.09 -2.70 8.20
N ASP A 28 -9.64 -2.40 6.99
CA ASP A 28 -8.28 -2.66 6.55
C ASP A 28 -7.25 -1.64 7.04
N VAL A 29 -7.69 -0.42 7.36
CA VAL A 29 -6.82 0.69 7.78
C VAL A 29 -7.23 1.17 9.17
N ILE A 30 -8.48 1.59 9.35
CA ILE A 30 -8.89 2.26 10.60
C ILE A 30 -8.93 1.28 11.77
N GLU A 31 -9.64 0.16 11.65
CA GLU A 31 -9.74 -0.84 12.72
C GLU A 31 -8.39 -1.49 13.00
N ALA A 32 -7.65 -1.89 11.95
CA ALA A 32 -6.31 -2.45 12.08
C ALA A 32 -5.29 -1.50 12.72
N SER A 33 -5.43 -0.18 12.53
CA SER A 33 -4.52 0.82 13.12
C SER A 33 -4.53 0.85 14.64
N ASN A 34 -5.55 0.26 15.28
CA ASN A 34 -5.60 0.13 16.74
C ASN A 34 -4.60 -0.91 17.27
N GLU A 35 -4.15 -1.84 16.43
CA GLU A 35 -3.26 -2.94 16.81
C GLU A 35 -1.81 -2.72 16.34
N VAL A 36 -1.65 -2.13 15.15
CA VAL A 36 -0.33 -1.91 14.52
C VAL A 36 -0.33 -0.57 13.77
N PRO A 37 0.77 0.20 13.79
CA PRO A 37 0.87 1.40 12.98
C PRO A 37 0.68 1.11 11.49
N ILE A 38 -0.20 1.87 10.84
CA ILE A 38 -0.48 1.75 9.41
C ILE A 38 0.05 2.99 8.69
N ILE A 39 0.81 2.77 7.61
CA ILE A 39 1.23 3.81 6.68
C ILE A 39 0.32 3.74 5.46
N VAL A 40 -0.28 4.87 5.08
CA VAL A 40 -1.12 4.98 3.88
C VAL A 40 -0.36 5.77 2.81
N ASP A 41 -0.01 5.11 1.71
CA ASP A 41 0.61 5.75 0.55
C ASP A 41 -0.45 6.21 -0.45
N PHE A 42 -0.69 7.52 -0.50
CA PHE A 42 -1.59 8.12 -1.49
C PHE A 42 -0.82 8.40 -2.78
N TRP A 43 -0.88 7.47 -3.72
CA TRP A 43 -0.16 7.53 -4.99
C TRP A 43 -1.08 7.57 -6.21
N ALA A 44 -0.49 7.81 -7.39
CA ALA A 44 -1.15 7.67 -8.67
C ALA A 44 -0.13 7.36 -9.79
N ALA A 45 -0.57 6.71 -10.88
CA ALA A 45 0.31 6.32 -11.99
C ALA A 45 1.03 7.50 -12.70
N TRP A 46 0.44 8.69 -12.61
CA TRP A 46 0.99 9.94 -13.14
C TRP A 46 1.88 10.69 -12.13
N CYS A 47 1.96 10.24 -10.88
CA CYS A 47 2.81 10.85 -9.87
C CYS A 47 4.28 10.45 -10.09
N GLY A 48 5.06 11.33 -10.70
CA GLY A 48 6.49 11.12 -10.96
C GLY A 48 7.29 10.74 -9.69
N PRO A 49 7.26 11.55 -8.62
CA PRO A 49 8.00 11.25 -7.39
C PRO A 49 7.57 9.95 -6.70
N CYS A 50 6.28 9.59 -6.77
CA CYS A 50 5.74 8.40 -6.11
C CYS A 50 6.37 7.10 -6.67
N LYS A 51 6.76 7.09 -7.95
CA LYS A 51 7.41 5.92 -8.60
C LYS A 51 8.74 5.53 -7.95
N THR A 52 9.43 6.50 -7.33
CA THR A 52 10.66 6.23 -6.58
C THR A 52 10.35 5.96 -5.11
N LEU A 53 9.41 6.71 -4.52
CA LEU A 53 9.08 6.62 -3.10
C LEU A 53 8.45 5.26 -2.73
N GLY A 54 7.47 4.80 -3.52
CA GLY A 54 6.74 3.55 -3.24
C GLY A 54 7.66 2.35 -3.01
N PRO A 55 8.56 2.01 -3.97
CA PRO A 55 9.50 0.89 -3.80
C PRO A 55 10.44 1.04 -2.59
N MET A 56 10.88 2.27 -2.28
CA MET A 56 11.73 2.53 -1.11
C MET A 56 10.95 2.32 0.19
N LEU A 57 9.68 2.72 0.23
CA LEU A 57 8.81 2.54 1.39
C LEU A 57 8.49 1.06 1.62
N GLU A 58 8.14 0.31 0.57
CA GLU A 58 7.91 -1.12 0.67
C GLU A 58 9.13 -1.88 1.19
N ASP A 59 10.32 -1.56 0.68
CA ASP A 59 11.58 -2.16 1.11
C ASP A 59 11.88 -1.82 2.59
N ALA A 60 11.63 -0.59 3.02
CA ALA A 60 11.76 -0.18 4.41
C ALA A 60 10.80 -0.95 5.33
N VAL A 61 9.53 -1.10 4.96
CA VAL A 61 8.52 -1.86 5.74
C VAL A 61 8.92 -3.34 5.85
N LYS A 62 9.38 -3.95 4.75
CA LYS A 62 9.86 -5.33 4.74
C LYS A 62 11.08 -5.51 5.66
N LYS A 63 12.04 -4.59 5.62
CA LYS A 63 13.23 -4.59 6.51
C LYS A 63 12.87 -4.39 7.97
N ALA A 64 11.85 -3.60 8.26
CA ALA A 64 11.33 -3.38 9.60
C ALA A 64 10.48 -4.56 10.12
N GLY A 65 10.08 -5.49 9.23
CA GLY A 65 9.20 -6.60 9.59
C GLY A 65 7.79 -6.17 10.00
N GLY A 66 7.32 -5.03 9.47
CA GLY A 66 6.00 -4.47 9.78
C GLY A 66 5.88 -3.86 11.18
N ARG A 67 6.95 -3.24 11.69
CA ARG A 67 7.01 -2.61 13.03
C ARG A 67 7.62 -1.21 13.00
#